data_AF-A0A1N7EDB3-F1
#
_entry.id   AF-A0A1N7EDB3-F1
#
_cell.length_a   1.000
_cell.length_b   1.000
_cell.length_c   1.000
_cell.angle_alpha   90.00
_cell.angle_beta   90.00
_cell.angle_gamma   90.00
#
_symmetry.space_group_name_H-M   'P 1'
#
loop_
_entity.id
_entity.type
_entity.pdbx_description
1 polymer ?
#
loop_
_entity_poly.entity_id
_entity_poly.type
_entity_poly.pdbx_seq_one_letter_code
_entity_poly.pdbx_strand_id
1 'polypeptide(L)'
;MPAKRTAKSRTTRTARTVEDLTPVDLDRLSVAPAVVPLPDSLAEPQSRTAPPKAGPPVAHGRSGSGRGSQRAGQPRRYAFRRS
;
A
#
# COMPACT_ATOMS: atom_id res chain seq x y z
N MET A 1 -2.54 39.34 16.90
CA MET A 1 -1.95 39.26 15.54
C MET A 1 -1.69 37.80 15.20
N PRO A 2 -2.03 37.30 14.00
CA PRO A 2 -1.67 35.95 13.59
C PRO A 2 -0.19 35.87 13.16
N ALA A 3 0.50 34.80 13.57
CA ALA A 3 1.90 34.57 13.24
C ALA A 3 2.05 34.15 11.75
N LYS A 4 3.02 34.74 11.06
CA LYS A 4 3.37 34.37 9.67
C LYS A 4 4.02 32.98 9.67
N ARG A 5 3.40 31.99 9.03
CA ARG A 5 3.98 30.65 8.82
C ARG A 5 4.80 30.65 7.53
N THR A 6 6.06 30.21 7.60
CA THR A 6 6.90 30.02 6.42
C THR A 6 6.63 28.64 5.81
N ALA A 7 6.49 28.60 4.48
CA ALA A 7 6.32 27.35 3.75
C ALA A 7 7.68 26.64 3.65
N LYS A 8 7.75 25.36 4.08
CA LYS A 8 8.92 24.52 3.85
C LYS A 8 8.90 24.06 2.39
N SER A 9 10.02 24.24 1.67
CA SER A 9 10.17 23.73 0.32
C SER A 9 10.17 22.20 0.34
N ARG A 10 9.39 21.58 -0.55
CA ARG A 10 9.38 20.13 -0.75
C ARG A 10 10.35 19.81 -1.88
N THR A 11 11.39 19.03 -1.59
CA THR A 11 12.33 18.57 -2.62
C THR A 11 11.58 17.74 -3.65
N THR A 12 11.52 18.21 -4.90
CA THR A 12 10.99 17.45 -6.02
C THR A 12 12.03 16.44 -6.44
N ARG A 13 11.80 15.17 -6.10
CA ARG A 13 12.60 14.06 -6.60
C ARG A 13 12.30 13.90 -8.09
N THR A 14 13.33 13.92 -8.93
CA THR A 14 13.20 13.74 -10.37
C THR A 14 12.66 12.35 -10.67
N ALA A 15 11.73 12.29 -11.62
CA ALA A 15 11.23 11.03 -12.15
C ALA A 15 12.36 10.33 -12.91
N ARG A 16 12.45 8.99 -12.78
CA ARG A 16 13.37 8.19 -13.59
C ARG A 16 12.98 8.32 -15.05
N THR A 17 13.96 8.53 -15.92
CA THR A 17 13.74 8.64 -17.36
C THR A 17 13.79 7.26 -18.01
N VAL A 18 13.39 7.15 -19.28
CA VAL A 18 13.33 5.85 -19.98
C VAL A 18 14.73 5.28 -20.16
N GLU A 19 15.74 6.14 -20.30
CA GLU A 19 17.15 5.73 -20.40
C GLU A 19 17.65 5.05 -19.11
N ASP A 20 17.09 5.39 -17.95
CA ASP A 20 17.42 4.74 -16.67
C ASP A 20 16.93 3.28 -16.59
N LEU A 21 16.04 2.87 -17.50
CA LEU A 21 15.40 1.55 -17.49
C LEU A 21 16.05 0.56 -18.44
N THR A 22 16.84 1.04 -19.41
CA THR A 22 17.53 0.18 -20.36
C THR A 22 18.94 -0.12 -19.87
N PRO A 23 19.33 -1.41 -19.75
CA PRO A 23 20.72 -1.74 -19.43
C PRO A 23 21.63 -1.23 -20.55
N VAL A 24 22.76 -0.65 -20.15
CA VAL A 24 23.72 0.02 -21.05
C VAL A 24 24.24 -0.92 -22.14
N ASP A 25 24.40 -2.20 -21.83
CA ASP A 25 24.94 -3.21 -22.74
C ASP A 25 23.87 -4.25 -23.13
N LEU A 26 22.91 -3.85 -23.96
CA LEU A 26 21.90 -4.76 -24.50
C LEU A 26 22.53 -5.95 -25.26
N ASP A 27 23.63 -5.71 -25.98
CA ASP A 27 24.33 -6.73 -26.77
C ASP A 27 25.05 -7.78 -25.91
N ARG A 28 25.26 -7.50 -24.62
CA ARG A 28 25.81 -8.47 -23.65
C ARG A 28 24.74 -9.34 -23.01
N LEU A 29 23.47 -9.04 -23.21
CA LEU A 29 22.36 -9.91 -22.82
C LEU A 29 22.27 -11.08 -23.82
N SER A 30 23.24 -11.97 -23.74
CA SER A 30 23.13 -13.32 -24.29
C SER A 30 21.98 -14.02 -23.59
N VAL A 31 20.80 -14.03 -24.20
CA VAL A 31 19.70 -14.92 -23.82
C VAL A 31 20.08 -16.32 -24.28
N ALA A 32 20.93 -16.98 -23.50
CA ALA A 32 21.06 -18.42 -23.63
C ALA A 32 19.65 -19.00 -23.40
N PRO A 33 19.10 -19.83 -24.30
CA PRO A 33 17.88 -20.55 -23.99
C PRO A 33 18.16 -21.34 -22.73
N ALA A 34 17.56 -20.93 -21.62
CA ALA A 34 17.62 -21.67 -20.37
C ALA A 34 16.80 -22.95 -20.60
N VAL A 35 17.42 -23.94 -21.24
CA VAL A 35 16.93 -25.30 -21.26
C VAL A 35 17.15 -25.82 -19.84
N VAL A 36 16.22 -25.50 -18.96
CA VAL A 36 16.15 -26.10 -17.64
C VAL A 36 15.79 -27.57 -17.88
N PRO A 37 16.65 -28.55 -17.55
CA PRO A 37 16.26 -29.94 -17.60
C PRO A 37 15.08 -30.11 -16.64
N LEU A 38 13.92 -30.48 -17.19
CA LEU A 38 12.77 -30.89 -16.40
C LEU A 38 13.17 -32.19 -15.68
N PRO A 39 13.08 -32.26 -14.34
CA PRO A 39 13.31 -33.53 -13.67
C PRO A 39 12.19 -34.51 -14.06
N ASP A 40 12.57 -35.69 -14.58
CA ASP A 40 11.67 -36.77 -15.02
C ASP A 40 10.78 -37.38 -13.92
N SER A 41 10.79 -36.80 -12.73
CA SER A 41 9.98 -37.25 -11.61
C SER A 41 8.82 -36.27 -11.38
N LEU A 42 7.60 -36.79 -11.55
CA LEU A 42 6.35 -36.34 -10.91
C LEU A 42 6.48 -36.32 -9.37
N ALA A 43 7.49 -35.65 -8.84
CA ALA A 43 7.62 -35.39 -7.42
C ALA A 43 6.98 -34.03 -7.16
N GLU A 44 5.85 -34.08 -6.45
CA GLU A 44 5.29 -33.06 -5.57
C GLU A 44 5.95 -31.66 -5.65
N PRO A 45 5.20 -30.57 -5.90
CA PRO A 45 5.78 -29.25 -6.02
C PRO A 45 6.54 -28.90 -4.74
N GLN A 46 7.87 -28.88 -4.84
CA GLN A 46 8.75 -28.46 -3.75
C GLN A 46 8.36 -27.05 -3.33
N SER A 47 7.77 -26.96 -2.15
CA SER A 47 7.68 -25.74 -1.34
C SER A 47 7.09 -24.55 -2.09
N ARG A 48 5.75 -24.45 -2.08
CA ARG A 48 5.08 -23.13 -2.18
C ARG A 48 5.72 -22.22 -1.13
N THR A 49 6.46 -21.20 -1.58
CA THR A 49 6.97 -20.13 -0.74
C THR A 49 5.83 -19.70 0.19
N ALA A 50 6.03 -19.81 1.50
CA ALA A 50 5.01 -19.46 2.46
C ALA A 50 4.52 -18.04 2.15
N PRO A 51 3.19 -17.81 2.11
CA PRO A 51 2.67 -16.48 1.83
C PRO A 51 3.29 -15.49 2.84
N PRO A 52 3.67 -14.27 2.42
CA PRO A 52 4.27 -13.31 3.31
C PRO A 52 3.34 -13.10 4.50
N LYS A 53 3.92 -13.13 5.70
CA LYS A 53 3.16 -12.93 6.94
C LYS A 53 2.45 -11.59 6.85
N ALA A 54 1.11 -11.61 6.79
CA ALA A 54 0.31 -10.40 6.71
C ALA A 54 0.75 -9.46 7.83
N GLY A 55 1.09 -8.22 7.47
CA GLY A 55 1.46 -7.19 8.44
C GLY A 55 0.32 -6.94 9.43
N PRO A 56 0.58 -6.22 10.54
CA PRO A 56 -0.47 -5.86 11.48
C PRO A 56 -1.63 -5.18 10.73
N PRO A 57 -2.89 -5.44 11.13
CA PRO A 57 -4.04 -4.87 10.45
C PRO A 57 -3.90 -3.35 10.43
N VAL A 58 -4.04 -2.76 9.24
CA VAL A 58 -4.16 -1.30 9.10
C VAL A 58 -5.42 -0.91 9.84
N ALA A 59 -5.26 -0.30 11.02
CA ALA A 59 -6.39 0.21 11.78
C ALA A 59 -7.10 1.23 10.90
N HIS A 60 -8.27 0.88 10.37
CA HIS A 60 -9.15 1.85 9.75
C HIS A 60 -9.42 2.94 10.79
N GLY A 61 -8.90 4.12 10.50
CA GLY A 61 -8.93 5.26 11.40
C GLY A 61 -10.33 5.42 11.99
N ARG A 62 -10.39 5.33 13.32
CA ARG A 62 -11.44 5.84 14.21
C ARG A 62 -12.70 6.29 13.47
N SER A 63 -13.62 5.35 13.21
CA SER A 63 -15.01 5.71 12.84
C SER A 63 -15.46 6.79 13.81
N GLY A 64 -15.75 7.98 13.27
CA GLY A 64 -15.94 9.21 14.04
C GLY A 64 -16.99 9.05 15.13
N SER A 65 -16.56 8.72 16.35
CA SER A 65 -17.37 8.84 17.55
C SER A 65 -17.40 10.31 17.94
N GLY A 66 -18.15 11.11 17.18
CA GLY A 66 -18.15 12.54 17.45
C GLY A 66 -18.87 13.41 16.45
N ARG A 67 -20.03 13.01 15.92
CA ARG A 67 -21.24 13.84 15.76
C ARG A 67 -22.43 12.91 15.47
N GLY A 68 -23.27 12.72 16.49
CA GLY A 68 -24.67 12.29 16.36
C GLY A 68 -24.97 11.08 15.49
N SER A 69 -24.88 9.87 16.06
CA SER A 69 -25.55 8.67 15.51
C SER A 69 -27.08 8.78 15.69
N GLN A 70 -27.72 9.78 15.11
CA GLN A 70 -29.18 9.78 14.95
C GLN A 70 -29.49 8.91 13.73
N ARG A 71 -29.73 7.62 14.00
CA ARG A 71 -30.27 6.68 13.01
C ARG A 71 -31.78 6.95 12.88
N ALA A 72 -32.30 6.97 11.66
CA ALA A 72 -33.74 7.11 11.42
C ALA A 72 -34.50 6.02 12.21
N GLY A 73 -35.57 6.40 12.92
CA GLY A 73 -36.35 5.51 13.78
C GLY A 73 -35.89 5.40 15.24
N GLN A 74 -34.78 6.02 15.65
CA GLN A 74 -34.35 6.08 17.05
C GLN A 74 -34.81 7.37 17.73
N PRO A 75 -35.26 7.34 19.02
CA PRO A 75 -35.67 8.53 19.73
C PRO A 75 -34.51 9.53 19.85
N ARG A 76 -34.81 10.80 19.55
CA ARG A 76 -33.80 11.86 19.54
C ARG A 76 -33.25 12.09 20.95
N ARG A 77 -31.94 11.93 21.09
CA ARG A 77 -31.20 12.27 22.31
C ARG A 77 -30.82 13.76 22.26
N TYR A 78 -31.57 14.58 22.98
CA TYR A 78 -31.24 15.99 23.18
C TYR A 78 -30.35 16.14 24.42
N ALA A 79 -29.36 17.04 24.33
CA ALA A 79 -28.42 17.29 25.44
C ALA A 79 -29.10 17.86 26.70
N PHE A 80 -30.26 18.51 26.53
CA PHE A 80 -31.04 19.09 27.62
C PHE A 80 -32.47 18.53 27.53
N ARG A 81 -32.72 17.38 28.15
CA ARG A 81 -34.09 16.90 28.34
C ARG A 81 -34.66 17.64 29.55
N ARG A 82 -35.78 18.37 29.37
CA ARG A 82 -36.58 18.85 30.51
C ARG A 82 -37.32 17.62 31.06
N SER A 83 -37.14 17.36 32.34
CA SER A 83 -37.79 16.28 33.11
C SER A 83 -39.29 16.45 33.14
#